data_AF-A0A257KJE6-F1
#
_entry.id   AF-A0A257KJE6-F1
#
_cell.length_a   1.000
_cell.length_b   1.000
_cell.length_c   1.000
_cell.angle_alpha   90.00
_cell.angle_beta   90.00
_cell.angle_gamma   90.00
#
_symmetry.space_group_name_H-M   'P 1'
#
loop_
_entity.id
_entity.type
_entity.pdbx_description
1 polymer ?
#
loop_
_entity_poly.entity_id
_entity_poly.type
_entity_poly.pdbx_seq_one_letter_code
_entity_poly.pdbx_strand_id
1 'polypeptide(L)'
;MLWLDKQDGAIHAAFEVEHTTSIYSGIVRMLDLALGPCGNLLKGIFLVASDDREAEVRAQMARPAFTVAVVGLDVRYLPYGQLERHREAIIRFGEGLKAIRTISQGLP
;
A
#
# COMPACT_ATOMS: atom_id res chain seq x y z
N MET A 1 2.24 -3.17 -8.14
CA MET A 1 1.32 -2.50 -9.08
C MET A 1 1.35 -0.99 -8.86
N LEU A 2 1.31 -0.18 -9.91
CA LEU A 2 1.33 1.28 -9.81
C LEU A 2 -0.02 1.85 -10.24
N TRP A 3 -0.50 2.87 -9.54
CA TRP A 3 -1.67 3.65 -9.91
C TRP A 3 -1.22 4.95 -10.58
N LEU A 4 -1.51 5.05 -11.87
CA LEU A 4 -1.29 6.26 -12.65
C LEU A 4 -2.58 7.08 -12.67
N ASP A 5 -2.47 8.33 -12.27
CA ASP A 5 -3.60 9.24 -12.41
C ASP A 5 -3.78 9.65 -13.87
N LYS A 6 -5.04 9.69 -14.32
CA LYS A 6 -5.36 9.92 -15.73
C LYS A 6 -5.20 11.39 -16.14
N GLN A 7 -5.24 12.32 -15.19
CA GLN A 7 -5.18 13.75 -15.47
C GLN A 7 -3.74 14.21 -15.69
N ASP A 8 -2.81 13.77 -14.84
CA ASP A 8 -1.41 14.21 -14.86
C ASP A 8 -0.42 13.12 -15.31
N GLY A 9 -0.87 11.86 -15.42
CA GLY A 9 -0.01 10.72 -15.79
C GLY A 9 0.99 10.32 -14.71
N ALA A 10 0.93 10.92 -13.51
CA ALA A 10 1.85 10.67 -12.42
C ALA A 10 1.44 9.43 -11.61
N ILE A 11 2.44 8.84 -10.93
CA ILE A 11 2.21 7.72 -10.02
C ILE A 11 1.66 8.27 -8.70
N HIS A 12 0.34 8.13 -8.48
CA HIS A 12 -0.31 8.60 -7.24
C HIS A 12 -0.33 7.54 -6.15
N ALA A 13 -0.18 6.25 -6.47
CA ALA A 13 -0.06 5.21 -5.46
C ALA A 13 0.70 3.98 -5.95
N ALA A 14 1.20 3.21 -4.99
CA ALA A 14 1.85 1.94 -5.22
C ALA A 14 1.23 0.85 -4.36
N PHE A 15 1.17 -0.36 -4.90
CA PHE A 15 0.60 -1.54 -4.26
C PHE A 15 1.60 -2.68 -4.35
N GLU A 16 2.17 -3.08 -3.22
CA GLU A 16 2.98 -4.29 -3.15
C GLU A 16 2.08 -5.45 -2.70
N VAL A 17 1.90 -6.44 -3.58
CA VAL A 17 0.99 -7.56 -3.37
C VAL A 17 1.79 -8.79 -2.97
N GLU A 18 1.67 -9.19 -1.72
CA GLU A 18 2.48 -10.24 -1.11
C GLU A 18 1.61 -11.45 -0.77
N HIS A 19 1.62 -12.46 -1.66
CA HIS A 19 0.83 -13.69 -1.47
C HIS A 19 1.66 -14.88 -0.99
N THR A 20 2.76 -15.18 -1.68
CA THR A 20 3.65 -16.32 -1.38
C THR A 20 5.10 -15.92 -1.16
N THR A 21 5.42 -14.65 -1.39
CA THR A 21 6.74 -14.06 -1.23
C THR A 21 6.89 -13.40 0.15
N SER A 22 8.15 -13.11 0.50
CA SER A 22 8.50 -12.50 1.78
C SER A 22 8.01 -11.05 1.84
N ILE A 23 7.22 -10.74 2.87
CA ILE A 23 6.80 -9.35 3.18
C ILE A 23 7.99 -8.42 3.31
N TYR A 24 9.11 -8.89 3.87
CA TYR A 24 10.30 -8.08 4.03
C TYR A 24 10.82 -7.55 2.69
N SER A 25 10.94 -8.44 1.70
CA SER A 25 11.40 -8.05 0.37
C SER A 25 10.41 -7.11 -0.31
N GLY A 26 9.10 -7.32 -0.10
CA GLY A 26 8.07 -6.41 -0.59
C GLY A 26 8.19 -5.00 -0.04
N ILE A 27 8.39 -4.88 1.28
CA ILE A 27 8.62 -3.59 1.95
C ILE A 27 9.85 -2.88 1.36
N VAL A 28 10.95 -3.60 1.13
CA VAL A 28 12.17 -2.99 0.56
C VAL A 28 11.94 -2.46 -0.86
N ARG A 29 11.31 -3.23 -1.76
CA ARG A 29 11.02 -2.76 -3.13
C ARG A 29 10.11 -1.53 -3.12
N MET A 30 9.17 -1.51 -2.20
CA MET A 30 8.26 -0.39 -2.01
C MET A 30 9.00 0.85 -1.49
N LEU A 31 9.93 0.69 -0.55
CA LEU A 31 10.81 1.77 -0.09
C LEU A 31 11.70 2.30 -1.21
N ASP A 32 12.28 1.43 -2.05
CA ASP A 32 13.08 1.85 -3.20
C ASP A 32 12.28 2.75 -4.16
N LEU A 33 10.99 2.44 -4.37
CA LEU A 33 10.10 3.29 -5.15
C LEU A 33 9.81 4.63 -4.44
N ALA A 34 9.55 4.60 -3.14
CA ALA A 34 9.17 5.78 -2.36
C ALA A 34 10.34 6.74 -2.09
N LEU A 35 11.56 6.23 -2.03
CA LEU A 35 12.79 7.02 -1.89
C LEU A 35 13.38 7.42 -3.25
N GLY A 36 12.82 6.87 -4.34
CA GLY A 36 13.21 7.19 -5.71
C GLY A 36 12.67 8.53 -6.22
N PRO A 37 13.00 8.91 -7.47
CA PRO A 37 12.73 10.24 -8.02
C PRO A 37 11.24 10.65 -8.08
N CYS A 38 10.32 9.68 -8.08
CA CYS A 38 8.87 9.93 -8.13
C CYS A 38 8.19 9.78 -6.76
N GLY A 39 8.96 9.52 -5.70
CA GLY A 39 8.43 9.20 -4.39
C GLY A 39 7.58 10.30 -3.77
N ASN A 40 7.93 11.57 -4.01
CA ASN A 40 7.19 12.74 -3.55
C ASN A 40 5.80 12.91 -4.19
N LEU A 41 5.51 12.21 -5.28
CA LEU A 41 4.20 12.23 -5.95
C LEU A 41 3.25 11.14 -5.40
N LEU A 42 3.78 10.18 -4.65
CA LEU A 42 3.00 9.11 -4.05
C LEU A 42 2.10 9.69 -2.97
N LYS A 43 0.79 9.54 -3.18
CA LYS A 43 -0.24 9.89 -2.21
C LYS A 43 -0.52 8.73 -1.27
N GLY A 44 -0.23 7.50 -1.64
CA GLY A 44 -0.43 6.36 -0.74
C GLY A 44 0.31 5.11 -1.21
N ILE A 45 0.73 4.32 -0.23
CA ILE A 45 1.44 3.08 -0.48
C ILE A 45 0.77 1.95 0.28
N PHE A 46 0.45 0.88 -0.42
CA PHE A 46 -0.39 -0.19 0.10
C PHE A 46 0.36 -1.52 0.09
N LEU A 47 0.54 -2.11 1.28
CA LEU A 47 0.90 -3.51 1.45
C LEU A 47 -0.37 -4.34 1.37
N VAL A 48 -0.52 -5.09 0.29
CA VAL A 48 -1.70 -5.94 0.04
C VAL A 48 -1.33 -7.38 0.34
N ALA A 49 -1.96 -7.98 1.34
CA ALA A 49 -1.73 -9.39 1.68
C ALA A 49 -3.01 -10.01 2.26
N SER A 50 -3.01 -11.32 2.48
CA SER A 50 -4.11 -12.01 3.15
C SER A 50 -4.19 -11.62 4.63
N ASP A 51 -5.40 -11.71 5.19
CA ASP A 51 -5.73 -11.27 6.54
C ASP A 51 -4.92 -12.00 7.63
N ASP A 52 -4.60 -13.28 7.41
CA ASP A 52 -3.76 -14.10 8.29
C ASP A 52 -2.31 -13.60 8.40
N ARG A 53 -1.85 -12.82 7.42
CA ARG A 53 -0.51 -12.22 7.40
C ARG A 53 -0.43 -10.84 8.03
N GLU A 54 -1.54 -10.28 8.53
CA GLU A 54 -1.56 -8.94 9.13
C GLU A 54 -0.52 -8.79 10.25
N ALA A 55 -0.44 -9.78 11.14
CA ALA A 55 0.53 -9.77 12.24
C ALA A 55 1.98 -9.75 11.73
N GLU A 56 2.28 -10.50 10.66
CA GLU A 56 3.60 -10.52 10.02
C GLU A 56 3.93 -9.15 9.40
N VAL A 57 2.98 -8.54 8.69
CA VAL A 57 3.11 -7.19 8.11
C VAL A 57 3.44 -6.17 9.19
N ARG A 58 2.63 -6.14 10.25
CA ARG A 58 2.81 -5.19 11.36
C ARG A 58 4.14 -5.40 12.08
N ALA A 59 4.53 -6.65 12.31
CA ALA A 59 5.80 -6.98 12.95
C ALA A 59 7.00 -6.51 12.12
N GLN A 60 6.96 -6.67 10.79
CA GLN A 60 8.01 -6.14 9.94
C GLN A 60 8.04 -4.61 9.96
N MET A 61 6.90 -3.94 9.81
CA MET A 61 6.81 -2.48 9.81
C MET A 61 7.25 -1.81 11.12
N ALA A 62 7.06 -2.49 12.26
CA ALA A 62 7.52 -2.02 13.57
C ALA A 62 9.04 -2.08 13.75
N ARG A 63 9.79 -2.63 12.78
CA ARG A 63 11.26 -2.67 12.85
C ARG A 63 11.81 -1.25 12.70
N PRO A 64 12.75 -0.81 13.55
CA PRO A 64 13.27 0.56 13.52
C PRO A 64 13.79 1.01 12.14
N ALA A 65 14.42 0.09 11.40
CA ALA A 65 14.92 0.36 10.05
C ALA A 65 13.81 0.80 9.08
N PHE A 66 12.60 0.29 9.24
CA PHE A 66 11.46 0.64 8.39
C PHE A 66 10.69 1.83 8.95
N THR A 67 10.45 1.89 10.25
CA THR A 67 9.76 3.03 10.89
C THR A 67 10.44 4.36 10.54
N VAL A 68 11.79 4.41 10.53
CA VAL A 68 12.53 5.63 10.13
C VAL A 68 12.45 5.88 8.62
N ALA A 69 12.49 4.84 7.79
CA ALA A 69 12.45 4.97 6.34
C ALA A 69 11.09 5.41 5.79
N VAL A 70 10.00 5.12 6.51
CA VAL A 70 8.63 5.48 6.09
C VAL A 70 8.12 6.79 6.69
N VAL A 71 8.96 7.52 7.43
CA VAL A 71 8.58 8.83 7.99
C VAL A 71 8.13 9.76 6.86
N GLY A 72 6.89 10.21 6.92
CA GLY A 72 6.28 11.09 5.92
C GLY A 72 5.59 10.37 4.76
N LEU A 73 5.59 9.03 4.73
CA LEU A 73 4.86 8.22 3.75
C LEU A 73 3.50 7.77 4.32
N ASP A 74 2.44 7.79 3.50
CA ASP A 74 1.12 7.20 3.82
C ASP A 74 1.15 5.70 3.53
N VAL A 75 1.80 4.92 4.41
CA VAL A 75 1.91 3.46 4.30
C VAL A 75 0.74 2.78 4.98
N ARG A 76 0.08 1.88 4.25
CA ARG A 76 -1.19 1.26 4.64
C ARG A 76 -1.21 -0.23 4.36
N TYR A 77 -1.84 -1.00 5.23
CA TYR A 77 -2.15 -2.40 5.01
C TYR A 77 -3.54 -2.54 4.38
N LEU A 78 -3.64 -3.31 3.30
CA LEU A 78 -4.88 -3.57 2.58
C LEU A 78 -5.14 -5.08 2.52
N PRO A 79 -5.96 -5.63 3.44
CA PRO A 79 -6.24 -7.06 3.46
C PRO A 79 -7.14 -7.51 2.31
N TYR A 80 -6.96 -8.74 1.84
CA TYR A 80 -7.81 -9.34 0.79
C TYR A 80 -9.28 -9.40 1.21
N GLY A 81 -9.60 -9.75 2.45
CA GLY A 81 -10.98 -9.83 2.93
C GLY A 81 -11.75 -8.51 2.77
N GLN A 82 -11.08 -7.36 2.95
CA GLN A 82 -11.70 -6.04 2.73
C GLN A 82 -11.94 -5.76 1.25
N LEU A 83 -10.99 -6.13 0.37
CA LEU A 83 -11.19 -6.02 -1.07
C LEU A 83 -12.33 -6.91 -1.54
N GLU A 84 -12.37 -8.18 -1.11
CA GLU A 84 -13.42 -9.12 -1.48
C GLU A 84 -14.81 -8.62 -1.08
N ARG A 85 -14.93 -8.09 0.13
CA ARG A 85 -16.19 -7.56 0.67
C ARG A 85 -16.69 -6.32 -0.07
N HIS A 86 -15.78 -5.46 -0.56
CA HIS A 86 -16.13 -4.14 -1.07
C HIS A 86 -15.92 -3.96 -2.58
N ARG A 87 -15.33 -4.94 -3.29
CA ARG A 87 -14.96 -4.82 -4.72
C ARG A 87 -16.10 -4.38 -5.63
N GLU A 88 -17.32 -4.90 -5.43
CA GLU A 88 -18.44 -4.59 -6.32
C GLU A 88 -18.86 -3.12 -6.21
N ALA A 89 -18.88 -2.59 -4.98
CA ALA A 89 -19.16 -1.18 -4.74
C ALA A 89 -18.03 -0.29 -5.27
N ILE A 90 -16.77 -0.71 -5.11
CA ILE A 90 -15.60 0.02 -5.63
C ILE A 90 -15.60 0.06 -7.15
N ILE A 91 -15.90 -1.05 -7.81
CA ILE A 91 -15.97 -1.12 -9.29
C ILE A 91 -17.09 -0.21 -9.81
N ARG A 92 -18.24 -0.17 -9.13
CA ARG A 92 -19.42 0.57 -9.60
C ARG A 92 -19.38 2.06 -9.27
N PHE A 93 -18.88 2.42 -8.09
CA PHE A 93 -19.00 3.78 -7.53
C PHE A 93 -17.66 4.37 -7.06
N GLY A 94 -16.57 3.61 -7.13
CA GLY A 94 -15.27 4.05 -6.66
C GLY A 94 -14.72 5.19 -7.51
N GLU A 95 -14.11 6.16 -6.84
CA GLU A 95 -13.43 7.29 -7.47
C GLU A 95 -12.04 7.47 -6.85
N GLY A 96 -11.02 7.45 -7.71
CA GLY A 96 -9.62 7.56 -7.31
C GLY A 96 -9.25 6.58 -6.19
N LEU A 97 -8.43 7.06 -5.25
CA LEU A 97 -7.92 6.26 -4.12
C LEU A 97 -8.83 6.30 -2.88
N LYS A 98 -9.95 7.02 -2.91
CA LYS A 98 -10.78 7.26 -1.72
C LYS A 98 -11.29 5.96 -1.11
N ALA A 99 -11.86 5.09 -1.95
CA ALA A 99 -12.43 3.84 -1.48
C ALA A 99 -11.33 2.89 -0.97
N ILE A 100 -10.21 2.79 -1.69
CA ILE A 100 -9.04 1.98 -1.30
C ILE A 100 -8.49 2.42 0.06
N ARG A 101 -8.30 3.73 0.26
CA ARG A 101 -7.87 4.28 1.56
C ARG A 101 -8.85 3.92 2.67
N THR A 102 -10.15 3.99 2.41
CA THR A 102 -11.19 3.73 3.41
C THR A 102 -11.16 2.29 3.92
N ILE A 103 -10.88 1.33 3.05
CA ILE A 103 -10.83 -0.10 3.40
C ILE A 103 -9.45 -0.60 3.85
N SER A 104 -8.47 0.30 3.92
CA SER A 104 -7.10 0.03 4.34
C SER A 104 -6.82 0.57 5.75
N GLN A 105 -5.81 0.00 6.40
CA GLN A 105 -5.43 0.31 7.77
C GLN A 105 -4.08 1.01 7.79
N GLY A 106 -3.94 2.09 8.56
CA GLY A 106 -2.66 2.79 8.72
C GLY A 106 -1.60 1.88 9.37
N LEU A 107 -0.37 1.96 8.87
CA LEU A 107 0.80 1.36 9.49
C LEU A 107 1.64 2.46 10.18
N PRO A 108 2.27 2.15 11.32
CA PRO A 108 3.13 3.08 12.05
C PRO A 108 4.43 3.39 11.32
#